data_AF-A0A6B2DQP0-F1
#
_entry.id   AF-A0A6B2DQP0-F1
#
_cell.length_a   1.000
_cell.length_b   1.000
_cell.length_c   1.000
_cell.angle_alpha   90.00
_cell.angle_beta   90.00
_cell.angle_gamma   90.00
#
_symmetry.space_group_name_H-M   'P 1'
#
loop_
_entity.id
_entity.type
_entity.pdbx_description
1 polymer ?
#
loop_
_entity_poly.entity_id
_entity_poly.type
_entity_poly.pdbx_seq_one_letter_code
_entity_poly.pdbx_strand_id
1 'polypeptide(L)'
;MRLPIDVPGDVRRADLIRVEGDREWERWTTVPGPVLESVTGADATALVGLVADLPDADMMRCYHPVYALRAHGAEGVLFELAFCFRCHNALGFAGGAQTGLEGFDADSPAGQELLGRFRAADPNAAGRAPASSAP
;
A
#
# COMPACT_ATOMS: atom_id res chain seq x y z
N MET A 1 0.59 -9.99 -7.57
CA MET A 1 -0.55 -9.42 -6.84
C MET A 1 -1.52 -8.89 -7.87
N ARG A 2 -2.84 -9.04 -7.66
CA ARG A 2 -3.81 -8.42 -8.57
C ARG A 2 -4.22 -7.06 -8.02
N LEU A 3 -4.34 -6.08 -8.91
CA LEU A 3 -4.93 -4.82 -8.52
C LEU A 3 -6.45 -5.01 -8.37
N PRO A 4 -7.09 -4.32 -7.40
CA PRO A 4 -8.53 -4.44 -7.17
C PRO A 4 -9.39 -4.04 -8.39
N ILE A 5 -8.78 -3.33 -9.34
CA ILE A 5 -9.37 -2.95 -10.63
C ILE A 5 -8.35 -3.19 -11.74
N ASP A 6 -8.82 -3.52 -12.95
CA ASP A 6 -8.01 -3.39 -14.16
C ASP A 6 -7.58 -1.92 -14.28
N VAL A 7 -6.28 -1.64 -14.15
CA VAL A 7 -5.77 -0.26 -14.05
C VAL A 7 -6.19 0.53 -15.29
N PRO A 8 -7.18 1.43 -15.20
CA PRO A 8 -7.52 2.26 -16.33
C PRO A 8 -6.46 3.35 -16.40
N GLY A 9 -6.17 3.84 -17.60
CA GLY A 9 -5.22 4.94 -17.84
C GLY A 9 -5.61 6.30 -17.25
N ASP A 10 -6.27 6.33 -16.09
CA ASP A 10 -6.92 7.49 -15.47
C ASP A 10 -6.44 7.79 -14.04
N VAL A 11 -5.36 7.16 -13.56
CA VAL A 11 -4.77 7.54 -12.26
C VAL A 11 -4.22 8.97 -12.38
N ARG A 12 -4.85 9.91 -11.67
CA ARG A 12 -4.47 11.33 -11.66
C ARG A 12 -3.62 11.71 -10.46
N ARG A 13 -3.88 11.06 -9.32
CA ARG A 13 -3.16 11.26 -8.07
C ARG A 13 -3.02 9.94 -7.33
N ALA A 14 -1.91 9.77 -6.63
CA ALA A 14 -1.74 8.69 -5.68
C ALA A 14 -1.25 9.27 -4.35
N ASP A 15 -1.88 8.84 -3.27
CA ASP A 15 -1.55 9.25 -1.91
C ASP A 15 -0.84 8.10 -1.19
N LEU A 16 0.33 8.38 -0.62
CA LEU A 16 1.04 7.51 0.32
C LEU A 16 0.51 7.78 1.72
N ILE A 17 0.01 6.76 2.40
CA ILE A 17 -0.68 6.89 3.68
C ILE A 17 0.09 6.12 4.75
N ARG A 18 0.21 6.72 5.93
CA ARG A 18 0.60 6.00 7.15
C ARG A 18 -0.67 5.40 7.75
N VAL A 19 -0.71 4.09 7.88
CA VAL A 19 -1.87 3.43 8.47
C VAL A 19 -1.87 3.66 9.97
N GLU A 20 -3.01 4.14 10.48
CA GLU A 20 -3.25 4.35 11.91
C GLU A 20 -4.57 3.70 12.33
N GLY A 21 -4.71 3.40 13.63
CA GLY A 21 -5.92 2.77 14.17
C GLY A 21 -5.74 1.30 14.51
N ASP A 22 -6.79 0.74 15.12
CA ASP A 22 -6.77 -0.60 15.69
C ASP A 22 -6.82 -1.69 14.62
N ARG A 23 -6.50 -2.92 15.03
CA ARG A 23 -6.43 -4.12 14.18
C ARG A 23 -7.79 -4.63 13.68
N GLU A 24 -8.82 -3.79 13.70
CA GLU A 24 -10.19 -4.11 13.28
C GLU A 24 -10.38 -3.76 11.80
N TRP A 25 -9.40 -4.17 10.99
CA TRP A 25 -9.35 -3.86 9.56
C TRP A 25 -10.54 -4.45 8.82
N GLU A 26 -11.19 -5.49 9.33
CA GLU A 26 -12.42 -6.07 8.78
C GLU A 26 -13.59 -5.07 8.71
N ARG A 27 -13.53 -3.97 9.47
CA ARG A 27 -14.57 -2.92 9.49
C ARG A 27 -14.21 -1.68 8.69
N TRP A 28 -13.02 -1.64 8.09
CA TRP A 28 -12.60 -0.48 7.31
C TRP A 28 -13.40 -0.39 6.02
N THR A 29 -13.91 0.81 5.72
CA THR A 29 -14.47 1.16 4.41
C THR A 29 -13.49 1.99 3.59
N THR A 30 -12.43 2.48 4.23
CA THR A 30 -11.30 3.22 3.66
C THR A 30 -10.09 3.02 4.57
N VAL A 31 -8.87 3.19 4.06
CA VAL A 31 -7.70 3.04 4.91
C VAL A 31 -7.58 4.23 5.87
N PRO A 32 -7.53 3.99 7.19
CA PRO A 32 -7.36 5.05 8.18
C PRO A 32 -5.91 5.55 8.26
N GLY A 33 -5.77 6.83 8.59
CA GLY A 33 -4.50 7.48 8.89
C GLY A 33 -4.15 8.63 7.94
N PRO A 34 -3.07 9.38 8.25
CA PRO A 34 -2.70 10.58 7.51
C PRO A 34 -2.03 10.25 6.18
N VAL A 35 -2.27 11.12 5.19
CA VAL A 35 -1.49 11.16 3.95
C VAL A 35 -0.10 11.71 4.29
N LEU A 36 0.93 10.93 3.99
CA LEU A 36 2.34 11.29 4.10
C LEU A 36 2.78 12.16 2.91
N GLU A 37 2.37 11.76 1.71
CA GLU A 37 2.72 12.42 0.45
C GLU A 37 1.62 12.18 -0.59
N SER A 38 1.40 13.18 -1.45
CA SER A 38 0.51 13.09 -2.61
C SER A 38 1.31 13.38 -3.88
N VAL A 39 1.31 12.43 -4.81
CA VAL A 39 1.98 12.57 -6.12
C VAL A 39 0.95 12.61 -7.24
N THR A 40 1.26 13.28 -8.35
CA THR A 40 0.35 13.45 -9.50
C THR A 40 1.03 13.11 -10.83
N GLY A 41 0.23 12.93 -11.88
CA GLY A 41 0.75 12.74 -13.24
C GLY A 41 1.62 11.49 -13.39
N ALA A 42 2.81 11.66 -13.96
CA ALA A 42 3.73 10.56 -14.24
C ALA A 42 4.16 9.82 -12.97
N ASP A 43 4.38 10.54 -11.86
CA ASP A 43 4.80 9.94 -10.59
C ASP A 43 3.67 9.09 -9.99
N ALA A 44 2.41 9.54 -10.08
CA ALA A 44 1.27 8.75 -9.64
C ALA A 44 1.12 7.47 -10.48
N THR A 45 1.30 7.59 -11.79
CA THR A 45 1.25 6.43 -12.71
C THR A 45 2.37 5.44 -12.42
N ALA A 46 3.61 5.92 -12.21
CA ALA A 46 4.75 5.08 -11.87
C ALA A 46 4.55 4.37 -10.53
N LEU A 47 4.02 5.06 -9.52
CA LEU A 47 3.74 4.48 -8.21
C LEU A 47 2.69 3.37 -8.27
N VAL A 48 1.61 3.56 -9.03
CA VAL A 48 0.62 2.49 -9.27
C VAL A 48 1.21 1.36 -10.10
N GLY A 49 2.09 1.66 -11.06
CA GLY A 49 2.85 0.67 -11.82
C GLY A 49 3.67 -0.27 -10.93
N LEU A 50 4.36 0.27 -9.92
CA LEU A 50 5.09 -0.56 -8.95
C LEU A 50 4.19 -1.59 -8.25
N VAL A 51 2.94 -1.21 -7.94
CA VAL A 51 1.98 -2.12 -7.34
C VAL A 51 1.54 -3.20 -8.33
N ALA A 52 1.29 -2.83 -9.59
CA ALA A 52 0.95 -3.77 -10.64
C ALA A 52 2.07 -4.80 -10.89
N ASP A 53 3.32 -4.37 -10.72
CA ASP A 53 4.53 -5.19 -10.90
C ASP A 53 4.86 -6.06 -9.67
N LEU A 54 4.11 -5.96 -8.56
CA LEU A 54 4.33 -6.80 -7.38
C LEU A 54 4.04 -8.27 -7.72
N PRO A 55 5.03 -9.18 -7.59
CA PRO A 55 4.78 -10.60 -7.77
C PRO A 55 3.82 -11.13 -6.71
N ASP A 56 3.02 -12.14 -7.06
CA ASP A 56 2.27 -12.92 -6.08
C ASP A 56 3.24 -13.69 -5.16
N ALA A 57 2.90 -13.80 -3.89
CA ALA A 57 3.63 -14.62 -2.92
C ALA A 57 2.69 -15.27 -1.91
N ASP A 58 3.21 -16.23 -1.14
CA ASP A 58 2.46 -16.85 -0.05
C ASP A 58 2.15 -15.85 1.06
N MET A 59 0.92 -15.90 1.55
CA MET A 59 0.45 -15.06 2.65
C MET A 59 0.95 -15.59 4.01
N MET A 60 1.39 -14.67 4.86
CA MET A 60 1.71 -15.00 6.26
C MET A 60 0.50 -14.79 7.17
N ARG A 61 0.47 -15.46 8.34
CA ARG A 61 -0.72 -15.47 9.23
C ARG A 61 -1.11 -14.11 9.83
N CYS A 62 -0.18 -13.17 9.91
CA CYS A 62 -0.39 -11.89 10.59
C CYS A 62 -0.69 -10.78 9.59
N TYR A 63 -1.57 -9.86 9.99
CA TYR A 63 -1.80 -8.62 9.26
C TYR A 63 -1.70 -7.43 10.22
N HIS A 64 -0.69 -6.59 9.97
CA HIS A 64 -0.41 -5.33 10.67
C HIS A 64 0.09 -4.33 9.63
N PRO A 65 -0.82 -3.76 8.84
CA PRO A 65 -0.43 -2.81 7.82
C PRO A 65 0.17 -1.56 8.45
N VAL A 66 1.23 -1.05 7.83
CA VAL A 66 1.92 0.18 8.29
C VAL A 66 1.73 1.29 7.26
N TYR A 67 1.63 0.92 5.99
CA TYR A 67 1.56 1.84 4.88
C TYR A 67 0.41 1.46 3.96
N ALA A 68 -0.12 2.45 3.25
CA ALA A 68 -1.14 2.22 2.25
C ALA A 68 -1.02 3.17 1.07
N LEU A 69 -1.46 2.72 -0.08
CA LEU A 69 -1.58 3.52 -1.28
C LEU A 69 -3.05 3.77 -1.57
N ARG A 70 -3.43 5.02 -1.85
CA ARG A 70 -4.75 5.38 -2.33
C ARG A 70 -4.64 6.02 -3.71
N ALA A 71 -5.24 5.39 -4.71
CA ALA A 71 -5.24 5.89 -6.08
C ALA A 71 -6.53 6.67 -6.38
N HIS A 72 -6.39 7.81 -7.05
CA HIS A 72 -7.50 8.68 -7.42
C HIS A 72 -7.58 8.87 -8.93
N GLY A 73 -8.81 8.86 -9.44
CA GLY A 73 -9.17 9.21 -10.81
C GLY A 73 -9.87 10.57 -10.86
N ALA A 74 -10.59 10.83 -11.95
CA ALA A 74 -11.37 12.06 -12.11
C ALA A 74 -12.52 12.18 -11.10
N GLU A 75 -13.20 11.08 -10.83
CA GLU A 75 -14.45 11.02 -10.05
C GLU A 75 -14.22 10.70 -8.57
N GLY A 76 -12.98 10.51 -8.13
CA GLY A 76 -12.66 10.19 -6.74
C GLY A 76 -11.69 9.03 -6.57
N VAL A 77 -11.81 8.31 -5.46
CA VAL A 77 -10.96 7.15 -5.13
C VAL A 77 -11.28 6.00 -6.07
N LEU A 78 -10.26 5.47 -6.75
CA LEU A 78 -10.36 4.28 -7.59
C LEU A 78 -10.21 3.02 -6.73
N PHE A 79 -9.13 2.96 -5.95
CA PHE A 79 -8.85 1.87 -5.03
C PHE A 79 -7.89 2.31 -3.92
N GLU A 80 -7.83 1.50 -2.87
CA GLU A 80 -6.85 1.60 -1.79
C GLU A 80 -6.23 0.24 -1.53
N LEU A 81 -4.96 0.23 -1.13
CA LEU A 81 -4.23 -0.97 -0.74
C LEU A 81 -3.47 -0.71 0.53
N ALA A 82 -3.76 -1.46 1.59
CA ALA A 82 -3.03 -1.41 2.84
C ALA A 82 -2.03 -2.57 2.92
N PHE A 83 -0.75 -2.25 3.08
CA PHE A 83 0.37 -3.19 2.97
C PHE A 83 0.96 -3.54 4.33
N CYS A 84 1.08 -4.83 4.58
CA CYS A 84 1.92 -5.39 5.64
C CYS A 84 3.19 -5.98 5.01
N PHE A 85 4.19 -5.14 4.72
CA PHE A 85 5.47 -5.58 4.12
C PHE A 85 6.19 -6.66 4.93
N ARG A 86 6.03 -6.68 6.26
CA ARG A 86 6.62 -7.73 7.12
C ARG A 86 5.97 -9.11 6.91
N CYS A 87 4.69 -9.14 6.55
CA CYS A 87 3.90 -10.36 6.45
C CYS A 87 3.44 -10.65 5.02
N HIS A 88 3.90 -9.86 4.05
CA HIS A 88 3.70 -10.10 2.62
C HIS A 88 2.21 -10.10 2.25
N ASN A 89 1.39 -9.32 2.97
CA ASN A 89 -0.06 -9.28 2.83
C ASN A 89 -0.51 -7.87 2.44
N ALA A 90 -1.41 -7.76 1.47
CA ALA A 90 -2.05 -6.52 1.05
C ALA A 90 -3.58 -6.66 1.11
N LEU A 91 -4.26 -5.70 1.74
CA LEU A 91 -5.72 -5.65 1.81
C LEU A 91 -6.22 -4.56 0.86
N GLY A 92 -7.09 -4.94 -0.07
CA GLY A 92 -7.62 -4.02 -1.07
C GLY A 92 -9.01 -3.47 -0.76
N PHE A 93 -9.24 -2.25 -1.20
CA PHE A 93 -10.54 -1.56 -1.11
C PHE A 93 -10.89 -0.95 -2.48
N ALA A 94 -12.15 -1.06 -2.89
CA ALA A 94 -12.68 -0.38 -4.07
C ALA A 94 -14.14 0.01 -3.81
N GLY A 95 -14.53 1.23 -4.19
CA GLY A 95 -15.91 1.72 -3.99
C GLY A 95 -16.41 1.70 -2.53
N GLY A 96 -15.50 1.80 -1.55
CA GLY A 96 -15.84 1.75 -0.13
C GLY A 96 -16.01 0.34 0.46
N ALA A 97 -15.73 -0.71 -0.31
CA ALA A 97 -15.81 -2.10 0.10
C ALA A 97 -14.46 -2.80 0.02
N GLN A 98 -14.24 -3.79 0.90
CA GLN A 98 -13.08 -4.66 0.83
C GLN A 98 -13.17 -5.59 -0.38
N THR A 99 -12.05 -5.75 -1.08
CA THR A 99 -11.95 -6.60 -2.28
C THR A 99 -11.26 -7.92 -2.00
N GLY A 100 -10.36 -7.95 -1.02
CA GLY A 100 -9.69 -9.18 -0.59
C GLY A 100 -8.37 -8.91 0.12
N LEU A 101 -7.89 -9.93 0.82
CA LEU A 101 -6.53 -9.99 1.36
C LEU A 101 -5.70 -10.89 0.44
N GLU A 102 -4.63 -10.35 -0.12
CA GLU A 102 -3.76 -11.02 -1.10
C GLU A 102 -2.31 -11.06 -0.62
N GLY A 103 -1.56 -12.05 -1.11
CA GLY A 103 -0.13 -12.17 -0.86
C GLY A 103 0.71 -11.49 -1.94
N PHE A 104 1.79 -10.83 -1.54
CA PHE A 104 2.73 -10.20 -2.47
C PHE A 104 4.19 -10.36 -2.03
N ASP A 105 5.11 -10.42 -2.98
CA ASP A 105 6.53 -10.49 -2.68
C ASP A 105 7.09 -9.12 -2.29
N ALA A 106 7.18 -8.87 -0.99
CA ALA A 106 7.73 -7.64 -0.43
C ALA A 106 9.25 -7.48 -0.66
N ASP A 107 9.96 -8.58 -0.88
CA ASP A 107 11.41 -8.59 -1.09
C ASP A 107 11.80 -8.46 -2.57
N SER A 108 10.81 -8.51 -3.48
CA SER A 108 11.00 -8.20 -4.89
C SER A 108 11.50 -6.77 -5.12
N PRO A 109 12.15 -6.47 -6.26
CA PRO A 109 12.60 -5.11 -6.58
C PRO A 109 11.48 -4.06 -6.51
N ALA A 110 10.28 -4.40 -7.01
CA ALA A 110 9.10 -3.53 -6.93
C ALA A 110 8.63 -3.34 -5.48
N GLY A 111 8.65 -4.40 -4.67
CA GLY A 111 8.31 -4.36 -3.25
C GLY A 111 9.25 -3.47 -2.43
N GLN A 112 10.56 -3.59 -2.66
CA GLN A 112 11.57 -2.79 -1.99
C GLN A 112 11.55 -1.32 -2.42
N GLU A 113 11.35 -1.04 -3.72
CA GLU A 113 11.19 0.33 -4.21
C GLU A 113 9.94 0.98 -3.60
N LEU A 114 8.79 0.30 -3.62
CA LEU A 114 7.55 0.80 -3.03
C LEU A 114 7.71 1.07 -1.52
N LEU A 115 8.33 0.15 -0.78
CA LEU A 115 8.64 0.34 0.64
C LEU A 115 9.61 1.52 0.85
N GLY A 116 10.57 1.70 -0.03
CA GLY A 116 11.50 2.83 -0.05
C GLY A 116 10.76 4.16 -0.16
N ARG A 117 9.80 4.27 -1.09
CA ARG A 117 8.95 5.46 -1.26
C ARG A 117 8.17 5.79 0.01
N PHE A 118 7.53 4.79 0.61
CA PHE A 118 6.83 4.99 1.88
C PHE A 118 7.75 5.49 3.00
N ARG A 119 8.94 4.90 3.14
CA ARG A 119 9.90 5.30 4.16
C ARG A 119 10.48 6.70 3.90
N ALA A 120 10.66 7.09 2.65
CA ALA A 120 11.11 8.42 2.30
C ALA A 120 10.06 9.49 2.63
N ALA A 121 8.78 9.19 2.42
CA ALA A 121 7.65 10.06 2.75
C ALA A 121 7.32 10.09 4.25
N ASP A 122 7.69 9.06 5.01
CA ASP A 122 7.37 8.92 6.44
C ASP A 122 8.46 9.52 7.34
N PRO A 123 8.24 10.69 7.97
CA PRO A 123 9.23 11.30 8.86
C PRO A 123 9.53 10.43 10.09
N ASN A 124 8.65 9.50 10.46
CA ASN A 124 8.84 8.58 11.58
C ASN A 124 9.59 7.31 11.19
N ALA A 125 9.81 7.04 9.90
CA ALA A 125 10.56 5.87 9.46
C ALA A 125 12.04 5.97 9.84
N ALA A 126 12.62 7.18 9.80
CA ALA A 126 14.02 7.43 10.18
C ALA A 126 14.30 7.16 11.67
N GLY A 127 13.29 7.30 12.54
CA GLY A 127 13.41 7.05 13.98
C GLY A 127 13.29 5.58 14.39
N ARG A 128 12.85 4.71 13.48
CA ARG A 128 12.62 3.28 13.74
C ARG A 128 13.66 2.45 12.98
N ALA A 129 14.91 2.51 13.44
CA ALA A 129 15.93 1.55 13.03
C ALA A 129 15.40 0.10 13.22
N PRO A 130 15.73 -0.84 12.31
CA PRO A 130 15.29 -2.21 12.48
C PRO A 130 15.84 -2.76 13.80
N ALA A 131 14.98 -3.40 14.60
CA ALA A 131 15.43 -4.21 15.72
C ALA A 131 16.33 -5.31 15.15
N SER A 132 17.64 -5.11 15.31
CA SER A 132 18.66 -6.07 14.93
C SER A 132 18.37 -7.38 15.65
N SER A 133 17.93 -8.39 14.92
CA SER A 133 17.85 -9.76 15.42
C SER A 133 19.22 -10.36 15.20
N ALA A 134 20.08 -10.26 16.20
CA ALA A 134 21.31 -11.04 16.30
C ALA A 134 20.95 -12.46 16.81
N PRO A 135 21.71 -13.50 16.40
CA PRO A 135 21.40 -14.91 16.65
C PRO A 135 21.48 -15.32 18.12
#